data_AF-A0A821M3B3-F1
#
_entry.id   AF-A0A821M3B3-F1
#
_cell.length_a   1.000
_cell.length_b   1.000
_cell.length_c   1.000
_cell.angle_alpha   90.00
_cell.angle_beta   90.00
_cell.angle_gamma   90.00
#
_symmetry.space_group_name_H-M   'P 1'
#
loop_
_entity.id
_entity.type
_entity.pdbx_description
1 polymer ?
#
loop_
_entity_poly.entity_id
_entity_poly.type
_entity_poly.pdbx_seq_one_letter_code
_entity_poly.pdbx_strand_id
1 'polypeptide(L)'
;MTKITGNNTVSVNDKQYIFEVLAGSARSYLWDQMQIWEDMFLDAIAQERDIIGLDQGPAEMMERYYSLSQTDRRRLELDEDRLLAVLLYNLIAFMVMMRVSKDEIRRKVRRMLGRCHIGLSMSQQVNELIDNIANLNGNDIDLRPATSRLLQKQSFTVHWGTDSSGDMLF
;
A
#
# COMPACT_ATOMS: atom_id res chain seq x y z
N MET A 1 -44.68 -16.74 31.54
CA MET A 1 -43.48 -16.17 32.19
C MET A 1 -42.26 -16.74 31.51
N THR A 2 -41.74 -16.03 30.52
CA THR A 2 -40.64 -16.50 29.65
C THR A 2 -39.36 -15.85 30.12
N LYS A 3 -38.44 -16.63 30.72
CA LYS A 3 -37.08 -16.15 31.02
C LYS A 3 -36.25 -16.27 29.74
N ILE A 4 -35.95 -15.11 29.15
CA ILE A 4 -34.92 -14.93 28.14
C ILE A 4 -33.59 -14.84 28.91
N THR A 5 -32.77 -15.89 28.84
CA THR A 5 -31.36 -15.82 29.24
C THR A 5 -30.54 -15.72 27.96
N GLY A 6 -30.24 -14.48 27.58
CA GLY A 6 -29.26 -14.19 26.55
C GLY A 6 -27.87 -14.54 27.09
N ASN A 7 -27.28 -15.61 26.56
CA ASN A 7 -25.88 -15.93 26.77
C ASN A 7 -25.02 -14.95 25.96
N ASN A 8 -24.74 -13.76 26.52
CA ASN A 8 -23.62 -12.96 26.07
C ASN A 8 -22.34 -13.59 26.60
N THR A 9 -21.83 -14.56 25.83
CA THR A 9 -20.44 -14.97 25.93
C THR A 9 -19.61 -13.86 25.29
N VAL A 10 -19.19 -12.89 26.11
CA VAL A 10 -18.17 -11.91 25.72
C VAL A 10 -16.90 -12.71 25.44
N SER A 11 -16.64 -12.91 24.15
CA SER A 11 -15.47 -13.63 23.63
C SER A 11 -14.20 -12.86 23.98
N VAL A 12 -13.34 -13.50 24.77
CA VAL A 12 -12.03 -13.03 25.20
C VAL A 12 -11.09 -12.93 23.99
N ASN A 13 -11.05 -11.76 23.36
CA ASN A 13 -9.93 -11.18 22.61
C ASN A 13 -10.33 -9.78 22.10
N ASP A 14 -10.19 -8.74 22.92
CA ASP A 14 -10.54 -7.35 22.60
C ASP A 14 -9.64 -6.69 21.52
N LYS A 15 -8.84 -7.47 20.80
CA LYS A 15 -8.05 -6.97 19.67
C LYS A 15 -8.86 -7.12 18.40
N GLN A 16 -9.60 -6.07 18.07
CA GLN A 16 -10.32 -5.96 16.81
C GLN A 16 -9.43 -5.33 15.74
N TYR A 17 -9.45 -5.86 14.53
CA TYR A 17 -8.77 -5.20 13.42
C TYR A 17 -9.54 -3.93 13.02
N ILE A 18 -8.82 -2.87 12.67
CA ILE A 18 -9.44 -1.60 12.23
C ILE A 18 -10.40 -1.83 11.07
N PHE A 19 -10.06 -2.72 10.13
CA PHE A 19 -10.91 -3.01 8.98
C PHE A 19 -12.25 -3.64 9.37
N GLU A 20 -12.32 -4.40 10.48
CA GLU A 20 -13.56 -5.02 10.95
C GLU A 20 -14.55 -3.97 11.48
N VAL A 21 -14.03 -2.88 12.06
CA VAL A 21 -14.83 -1.72 12.46
C VAL A 21 -15.35 -0.99 11.22
N LEU A 22 -14.48 -0.75 10.24
CA LEU A 22 -14.81 -0.01 9.01
C LEU A 22 -15.75 -0.80 8.08
N ALA A 23 -15.62 -2.12 8.03
CA ALA A 23 -16.42 -3.03 7.21
C ALA A 23 -17.59 -3.69 7.97
N GLY A 24 -17.82 -3.28 9.22
CA GLY A 24 -18.85 -3.81 10.11
C GLY A 24 -20.28 -3.46 9.68
N SER A 25 -21.22 -3.48 10.63
CA SER A 25 -22.65 -3.36 10.36
C SER A 25 -23.08 -2.07 9.66
N ALA A 26 -22.26 -1.01 9.70
CA ALA A 26 -22.49 0.27 9.03
C ALA A 26 -21.38 0.59 8.01
N ARG A 27 -21.04 -0.38 7.14
CA ARG A 27 -20.07 -0.17 6.07
C ARG A 27 -20.49 1.00 5.18
N SER A 28 -19.60 1.99 5.02
CA SER A 28 -19.84 3.17 4.20
C SER A 28 -20.01 2.84 2.71
N TYR A 29 -20.97 3.49 2.04
CA TYR A 29 -21.15 3.43 0.58
C TYR A 29 -19.95 4.01 -0.18
N LEU A 30 -19.09 4.77 0.51
CA LEU A 30 -17.85 5.33 0.00
C LEU A 30 -16.96 4.24 -0.64
N TRP A 31 -16.90 3.06 -0.02
CA TRP A 31 -16.06 1.96 -0.49
C TRP A 31 -16.54 1.35 -1.82
N ASP A 32 -17.80 1.57 -2.20
CA ASP A 32 -18.34 1.14 -3.50
C ASP A 32 -18.04 2.16 -4.62
N GLN A 33 -17.58 3.37 -4.25
CA GLN A 33 -17.16 4.37 -5.22
C GLN A 33 -15.76 4.03 -5.73
N MET A 34 -15.72 3.39 -6.90
CA MET A 34 -14.48 2.93 -7.53
C MET A 34 -13.46 4.04 -7.85
N GLN A 35 -13.89 5.30 -7.86
CA GLN A 35 -12.99 6.45 -8.02
C GLN A 35 -12.06 6.62 -6.82
N ILE A 36 -12.55 6.37 -5.60
CA ILE A 36 -11.79 6.58 -4.37
C ILE A 36 -10.60 5.64 -4.28
N TRP A 37 -10.76 4.40 -4.72
CA TRP A 37 -9.67 3.43 -4.79
C TRP A 37 -8.59 3.84 -5.79
N GLU A 38 -8.99 4.50 -6.87
CA GLU A 38 -8.07 5.01 -7.87
C GLU A 38 -7.33 6.25 -7.36
N ASP A 39 -8.03 7.19 -6.75
CA ASP A 39 -7.43 8.38 -6.15
C ASP A 39 -6.46 7.98 -5.03
N MET A 40 -6.87 7.07 -4.12
CA MET A 40 -6.01 6.56 -3.05
C MET A 40 -4.76 5.86 -3.59
N PHE A 41 -4.86 5.17 -4.73
CA PHE A 41 -3.71 4.55 -5.37
C PHE A 41 -2.76 5.58 -5.95
N LEU A 42 -3.27 6.62 -6.63
CA LEU A 42 -2.46 7.70 -7.18
C LEU A 42 -1.78 8.52 -6.09
N ASP A 43 -2.50 8.82 -5.00
CA ASP A 43 -1.95 9.51 -3.83
C ASP A 43 -0.84 8.69 -3.17
N ALA A 44 -1.03 7.37 -3.02
CA ALA A 44 -0.01 6.48 -2.48
C ALA A 44 1.23 6.39 -3.38
N ILE A 45 1.06 6.40 -4.71
CA ILE A 45 2.18 6.45 -5.66
C ILE A 45 2.95 7.77 -5.51
N ALA A 46 2.25 8.90 -5.50
CA ALA A 46 2.87 10.21 -5.35
C ALA A 46 3.67 10.30 -4.05
N GLN A 47 3.06 9.89 -2.93
CA GLN A 47 3.74 9.87 -1.63
C GLN A 47 4.95 8.94 -1.61
N GLU A 48 4.84 7.70 -2.12
CA GLU A 48 5.98 6.78 -2.12
C GLU A 48 7.12 7.31 -2.99
N ARG A 49 6.82 7.83 -4.19
CA ARG A 49 7.83 8.40 -5.09
C ARG A 49 8.54 9.60 -4.47
N ASP A 50 7.82 10.47 -3.77
CA ASP A 50 8.40 11.59 -3.02
C ASP A 50 9.36 11.07 -1.94
N ILE A 51 8.92 10.12 -1.11
CA ILE A 51 9.73 9.57 0.00
C ILE A 51 11.02 8.90 -0.50
N ILE A 52 10.95 8.13 -1.58
CA ILE A 52 12.12 7.41 -2.10
C ILE A 52 12.95 8.24 -3.10
N GLY A 53 12.54 9.47 -3.39
CA GLY A 53 13.22 10.38 -4.30
C GLY A 53 13.10 10.03 -5.79
N LEU A 54 12.05 9.30 -6.17
CA LEU A 54 11.65 9.09 -7.57
C LEU A 54 10.83 10.25 -8.15
N ASP A 55 10.20 11.07 -7.31
CA ASP A 55 9.50 12.28 -7.74
C ASP A 55 10.48 13.46 -7.89
N GLN A 56 11.28 13.43 -8.96
CA GLN A 56 12.17 14.53 -9.30
C GLN A 56 11.49 15.42 -10.34
N GLY A 57 11.46 16.73 -10.07
CA GLY A 57 10.79 17.69 -10.95
C GLY A 57 11.25 17.57 -12.42
N PRO A 58 10.41 17.97 -13.40
CA PRO A 58 10.67 17.73 -14.82
C PRO A 58 12.03 18.20 -15.34
N ALA A 59 12.58 19.29 -14.76
CA ALA A 59 13.88 19.84 -15.12
C ALA A 59 15.05 18.98 -14.60
N GLU A 60 14.98 18.52 -13.35
CA GLU A 60 16.02 17.67 -12.73
C GLU A 60 16.03 16.26 -13.34
N MET A 61 14.84 15.74 -13.68
CA MET A 61 14.67 14.45 -14.33
C MET A 61 15.33 14.46 -15.72
N MET A 62 15.16 15.53 -16.51
CA MET A 62 15.78 15.63 -17.83
C MET A 62 17.30 15.71 -17.77
N GLU A 63 17.87 16.52 -16.88
CA GLU A 63 19.32 16.67 -16.73
C GLU A 63 19.98 15.37 -16.26
N ARG A 64 19.38 14.67 -15.29
CA ARG A 64 19.87 13.36 -14.84
C ARG A 64 19.68 12.28 -15.87
N TYR A 65 18.55 12.23 -16.58
CA TYR A 65 18.29 11.19 -17.58
C TYR A 65 19.38 11.14 -18.65
N TYR A 66 19.83 12.28 -19.18
CA TYR A 66 20.92 12.33 -20.16
C TYR A 66 22.29 11.91 -19.58
N SER A 67 22.50 12.10 -18.28
CA SER A 67 23.74 11.72 -17.59
C SER A 67 23.78 10.25 -17.14
N LEU A 68 22.62 9.58 -17.03
CA LEU A 68 22.52 8.21 -16.53
C LEU A 68 22.93 7.18 -17.58
N SER A 69 23.63 6.12 -17.14
CA SER A 69 23.93 4.97 -17.98
C SER A 69 22.64 4.21 -18.33
N GLN A 70 22.65 3.44 -19.42
CA GLN A 70 21.51 2.58 -19.78
C GLN A 70 21.15 1.60 -18.67
N THR A 71 22.14 1.14 -17.90
CA THR A 71 21.95 0.25 -16.76
C THR A 71 21.18 0.93 -15.63
N ASP A 72 21.53 2.17 -15.31
CA ASP A 72 20.87 2.92 -14.23
C ASP A 72 19.45 3.31 -14.60
N ARG A 73 19.21 3.67 -15.87
CA ARG A 73 17.84 3.91 -16.38
C ARG A 73 16.98 2.66 -16.23
N ARG A 74 17.50 1.50 -16.64
CA ARG A 74 16.78 0.22 -16.50
C ARG A 74 16.53 -0.14 -15.05
N ARG A 75 17.45 0.18 -14.14
CA ARG A 75 17.26 -0.01 -12.71
C ARG A 75 16.12 0.85 -12.18
N LEU A 76 16.07 2.13 -12.55
CA LEU A 76 14.97 3.04 -12.16
C LEU A 76 13.61 2.55 -12.68
N GLU A 77 13.55 2.09 -13.92
CA GLU A 77 12.33 1.48 -14.49
C GLU A 77 11.87 0.26 -13.67
N LEU A 78 12.79 -0.61 -13.26
CA LEU A 78 12.48 -1.78 -12.42
C LEU A 78 12.04 -1.40 -11.01
N ASP A 79 12.65 -0.36 -10.42
CA ASP A 79 12.29 0.14 -9.09
C ASP A 79 10.88 0.77 -9.12
N GLU A 80 10.55 1.48 -10.20
CA GLU A 80 9.21 2.03 -10.45
C GLU A 80 8.16 0.92 -10.64
N ASP A 81 8.43 -0.08 -11.50
CA ASP A 81 7.57 -1.24 -11.69
C ASP A 81 7.27 -1.96 -10.36
N ARG A 82 8.30 -2.12 -9.53
CA ARG A 82 8.19 -2.74 -8.21
C ARG A 82 7.31 -1.90 -7.27
N LEU A 83 7.50 -0.58 -7.24
CA LEU A 83 6.67 0.34 -6.44
C LEU A 83 5.20 0.21 -6.82
N LEU A 84 4.90 0.31 -8.12
CA LEU A 84 3.54 0.25 -8.64
C LEU A 84 2.89 -1.11 -8.33
N ALA A 85 3.61 -2.22 -8.52
CA ALA A 85 3.10 -3.56 -8.26
C ALA A 85 2.80 -3.78 -6.77
N VAL A 86 3.67 -3.32 -5.87
CA VAL A 86 3.48 -3.44 -4.41
C VAL A 86 2.28 -2.63 -3.94
N LEU A 87 2.15 -1.39 -4.38
CA LEU A 87 1.01 -0.54 -4.00
C LEU A 87 -0.30 -1.11 -4.53
N LEU A 88 -0.32 -1.60 -5.77
CA LEU A 88 -1.51 -2.19 -6.37
C LEU A 88 -1.91 -3.50 -5.68
N TYR A 89 -0.93 -4.33 -5.28
CA TYR A 89 -1.16 -5.54 -4.50
C TYR A 89 -1.83 -5.22 -3.16
N ASN A 90 -1.29 -4.23 -2.43
CA ASN A 90 -1.83 -3.81 -1.14
C ASN A 90 -3.21 -3.16 -1.29
N LEU A 91 -3.45 -2.43 -2.38
CA LEU A 91 -4.76 -1.86 -2.68
C LEU A 91 -5.84 -2.95 -2.81
N ILE A 92 -5.53 -4.06 -3.49
CA ILE A 92 -6.45 -5.21 -3.59
C ILE A 92 -6.75 -5.78 -2.21
N ALA A 93 -5.73 -5.91 -1.35
CA ALA A 93 -5.92 -6.37 0.03
C ALA A 93 -6.92 -5.46 0.77
N PHE A 94 -6.73 -4.14 0.70
CA PHE A 94 -7.65 -3.18 1.32
C PHE A 94 -9.07 -3.25 0.74
N MET A 95 -9.22 -3.41 -0.57
CA MET A 95 -10.54 -3.58 -1.21
C MET A 95 -11.25 -4.86 -0.71
N VAL A 96 -10.51 -5.95 -0.55
CA VAL A 96 -11.03 -7.22 -0.02
C VAL A 96 -11.44 -7.05 1.45
N MET A 97 -10.62 -6.38 2.27
CA MET A 97 -10.95 -6.05 3.67
C MET A 97 -12.22 -5.20 3.77
N MET A 98 -12.41 -4.23 2.86
CA MET A 98 -13.59 -3.35 2.79
C MET A 98 -14.81 -4.00 2.11
N ARG A 99 -14.77 -5.31 1.85
CA ARG A 99 -15.88 -6.07 1.24
C ARG A 99 -16.38 -5.49 -0.09
N VAL A 100 -15.47 -4.92 -0.88
CA VAL A 100 -15.80 -4.47 -2.25
C VAL A 100 -16.13 -5.67 -3.12
N SER A 101 -17.06 -5.49 -4.08
CA SER A 101 -17.44 -6.53 -5.02
C SER A 101 -16.24 -7.08 -5.78
N LYS A 102 -16.09 -8.41 -5.79
CA LYS A 102 -14.96 -9.10 -6.43
C LYS A 102 -14.86 -8.80 -7.93
N ASP A 103 -16.01 -8.66 -8.61
CA ASP A 103 -16.05 -8.31 -10.03
C ASP A 103 -15.65 -6.86 -10.28
N GLU A 104 -15.94 -5.96 -9.34
CA GLU A 104 -15.49 -4.57 -9.42
C GLU A 104 -14.00 -4.45 -9.20
N ILE A 105 -13.46 -5.16 -8.20
CA ILE A 105 -12.01 -5.23 -7.96
C ILE A 105 -11.32 -5.75 -9.22
N ARG A 106 -11.76 -6.89 -9.78
CA ARG A 106 -11.18 -7.46 -11.00
C ARG A 106 -11.18 -6.48 -12.16
N ARG A 107 -12.31 -5.81 -12.43
CA ARG A 107 -12.42 -4.83 -13.53
C ARG A 107 -11.52 -3.61 -13.29
N LYS A 108 -11.54 -3.04 -12.08
CA LYS A 108 -10.76 -1.83 -11.75
C LYS A 108 -9.27 -2.10 -11.80
N VAL A 109 -8.80 -3.18 -11.17
CA VAL A 109 -7.38 -3.52 -11.09
C VAL A 109 -6.80 -3.87 -12.45
N ARG A 110 -7.53 -4.63 -13.30
CA ARG A 110 -7.08 -4.88 -14.69
C ARG A 110 -6.93 -3.60 -15.51
N ARG A 111 -7.83 -2.62 -15.32
CA ARG A 111 -7.69 -1.30 -15.96
C ARG A 111 -6.50 -0.50 -15.41
N MET A 112 -6.22 -0.58 -14.12
CA MET A 112 -5.06 0.08 -13.51
C MET A 112 -3.75 -0.53 -14.01
N LEU A 113 -3.63 -1.87 -14.04
CA LEU A 113 -2.49 -2.57 -14.64
C LEU A 113 -2.17 -2.08 -16.06
N GLY A 114 -3.20 -1.96 -16.90
CA GLY A 114 -3.04 -1.48 -18.28
C GLY A 114 -2.55 -0.03 -18.40
N ARG A 115 -2.79 0.82 -17.39
CA ARG A 115 -2.35 2.23 -17.39
C ARG A 115 -1.00 2.45 -16.73
N CYS A 116 -0.65 1.62 -15.75
CA CYS A 116 0.62 1.72 -15.03
C CYS A 116 1.82 1.21 -15.84
N HIS A 117 1.58 0.49 -16.96
CA HIS A 117 2.62 -0.08 -17.82
C HIS A 117 3.65 -0.96 -17.07
N ILE A 118 3.20 -1.62 -16.00
CA ILE A 118 4.06 -2.47 -15.17
C ILE A 118 4.60 -3.63 -16.00
N GLY A 119 5.90 -3.89 -15.93
CA GLY A 119 6.54 -5.04 -16.56
C GLY A 119 5.88 -6.38 -16.20
N LEU A 120 5.94 -7.33 -17.13
CA LEU A 120 5.27 -8.63 -17.00
C LEU A 120 5.67 -9.38 -15.71
N SER A 121 6.95 -9.36 -15.36
CA SER A 121 7.48 -10.05 -14.17
C SER A 121 6.92 -9.49 -12.86
N MET A 122 6.76 -8.17 -12.75
CA MET A 122 6.25 -7.53 -11.54
C MET A 122 4.73 -7.61 -11.45
N SER A 123 4.02 -7.56 -12.58
CA SER A 123 2.57 -7.68 -12.63
C SER A 123 2.04 -9.11 -12.42
N GLN A 124 2.87 -10.15 -12.61
CA GLN A 124 2.46 -11.55 -12.45
C GLN A 124 1.79 -11.81 -11.09
N GLN A 125 2.38 -11.34 -10.00
CA GLN A 125 1.86 -11.60 -8.65
C GLN A 125 0.53 -10.88 -8.39
N VAL A 126 0.32 -9.73 -9.03
CA VAL A 126 -0.96 -9.01 -8.99
C VAL A 126 -2.02 -9.77 -9.79
N ASN A 127 -1.67 -10.31 -10.96
CA ASN A 127 -2.57 -11.13 -11.77
C ASN A 127 -2.99 -12.41 -11.04
N GLU A 128 -2.05 -13.14 -10.45
CA GLU A 128 -2.32 -14.34 -9.63
C GLU A 128 -3.26 -14.04 -8.45
N LEU A 129 -3.10 -12.88 -7.81
CA LEU A 129 -3.98 -12.43 -6.74
C LEU A 129 -5.41 -12.16 -7.25
N ILE A 130 -5.55 -11.48 -8.38
CA ILE A 130 -6.87 -11.18 -9.00
C ILE A 130 -7.58 -12.46 -9.43
N ASP A 131 -6.84 -13.42 -9.99
CA ASP A 131 -7.43 -14.67 -10.48
C ASP A 131 -7.95 -15.53 -9.31
N ASN A 132 -7.30 -15.48 -8.15
CA ASN A 132 -7.73 -16.17 -6.93
C ASN A 132 -8.69 -15.38 -6.03
N ILE A 133 -9.07 -14.14 -6.41
CA ILE A 133 -9.77 -13.21 -5.52
C ILE A 133 -11.14 -13.71 -5.01
N ALA A 134 -11.76 -14.64 -5.71
CA ALA A 134 -13.03 -15.24 -5.32
C ALA A 134 -12.93 -16.00 -3.99
N ASN A 135 -11.74 -16.49 -3.65
CA ASN A 135 -11.48 -17.30 -2.46
C ASN A 135 -10.92 -16.48 -1.28
N LEU A 136 -10.73 -15.16 -1.44
CA LEU A 136 -10.05 -14.31 -0.46
C LEU A 136 -11.05 -13.41 0.26
N ASN A 137 -10.99 -13.33 1.58
CA ASN A 137 -11.90 -12.55 2.41
C ASN A 137 -11.16 -11.88 3.57
N GLY A 138 -11.67 -10.73 4.05
CA GLY A 138 -11.10 -10.06 5.23
C GLY A 138 -9.58 -9.85 5.10
N ASN A 139 -8.81 -10.42 6.02
CA ASN A 139 -7.36 -10.30 6.12
C ASN A 139 -6.58 -11.47 5.50
N ASP A 140 -7.16 -12.18 4.52
CA ASP A 140 -6.50 -13.33 3.87
C ASP A 140 -5.29 -12.96 2.97
N ILE A 141 -5.04 -11.66 2.76
CA ILE A 141 -3.96 -11.16 1.89
C ILE A 141 -2.91 -10.47 2.75
N ASP A 142 -1.71 -11.05 2.80
CA ASP A 142 -0.57 -10.46 3.49
C ASP A 142 -0.09 -9.19 2.79
N LEU A 143 -0.08 -8.07 3.52
CA LEU A 143 0.42 -6.80 3.00
C LEU A 143 1.92 -6.86 2.74
N ARG A 144 2.33 -6.25 1.64
CA ARG A 144 3.73 -6.12 1.25
C ARG A 144 4.31 -4.83 1.81
N PRO A 145 5.55 -4.86 2.31
CA PRO A 145 6.22 -3.64 2.73
C PRO A 145 6.43 -2.72 1.53
N ALA A 146 6.02 -1.46 1.67
CA ALA A 146 6.35 -0.42 0.69
C ALA A 146 7.86 -0.17 0.70
N THR A 147 8.42 0.28 -0.43
CA THR A 147 9.86 0.50 -0.59
C THR A 147 10.39 1.48 0.45
N SER A 148 9.61 2.52 0.77
CA SER A 148 9.93 3.50 1.81
C SER A 148 10.21 2.87 3.18
N ARG A 149 9.55 1.75 3.54
CA ARG A 149 9.75 1.05 4.83
C ARG A 149 11.09 0.32 4.91
N LEU A 150 11.74 0.07 3.77
CA LEU A 150 13.05 -0.54 3.70
C LEU A 150 14.18 0.49 3.71
N LEU A 151 13.86 1.79 3.60
CA LEU A 151 14.84 2.86 3.78
C LEU A 151 15.27 2.89 5.25
N GLN A 152 16.58 2.75 5.47
CA GLN A 152 17.16 2.86 6.80
C GLN A 152 16.97 4.29 7.30
N LYS A 153 16.12 4.47 8.32
CA LYS A 153 16.02 5.74 9.03
C LYS A 153 17.31 5.93 9.82
N GLN A 154 18.17 6.86 9.40
CA GLN A 154 19.31 7.24 10.22
C GLN A 154 18.80 7.94 11.49
N SER A 155 19.05 7.34 12.65
CA SER A 155 18.86 8.01 13.94
C SER A 155 20.14 8.73 14.30
N PHE A 156 20.06 10.05 14.48
CA PHE A 156 21.16 10.83 15.03
C PHE A 156 20.94 11.02 16.53
N THR A 157 21.98 10.79 17.32
CA THR A 157 22.00 11.13 18.73
C THR A 157 22.53 12.56 18.85
N VAL A 158 21.73 13.46 19.40
CA VAL A 158 22.17 14.84 19.67
C VAL A 158 22.79 14.88 21.06
N HIS A 159 24.03 15.35 21.12
CA HIS A 159 24.76 15.58 22.35
C HIS A 159 24.81 17.09 22.64
N TRP A 160 24.66 17.47 23.90
CA TRP A 160 24.84 18.86 24.33
C TRP A 160 26.32 19.24 24.36
N GLY A 161 26.76 20.12 23.45
CA GLY A 161 28.14 20.58 23.38
C GLY A 161 28.68 20.60 21.95
N THR A 162 29.99 20.73 21.81
CA THR A 162 30.67 20.75 20.51
C THR A 162 31.17 19.37 20.06
N ASP A 163 31.03 18.36 20.91
CA ASP A 163 31.60 17.03 20.75
C ASP A 163 30.67 15.94 21.31
N SER A 164 30.99 14.67 21.01
CA SER A 164 30.20 13.51 21.42
C SER A 164 30.34 13.13 22.91
N SER A 165 31.03 13.96 23.70
CA SER A 165 31.17 13.77 25.15
C SER A 165 30.02 14.40 25.95
N GLY A 166 29.18 15.21 25.31
CA GLY A 166 28.05 15.89 25.91
C GLY A 166 26.87 14.99 26.27
N ASP A 167 26.04 15.46 27.22
CA ASP A 167 24.83 14.75 27.63
C ASP A 167 23.85 14.57 26.47
N MET A 168 23.24 13.39 26.40
CA MET A 168 22.26 13.05 25.37
C MET A 168 20.95 13.82 25.59
N LEU A 169 20.50 14.52 24.55
CA LEU A 169 19.20 15.18 24.54
C LEU A 169 18.17 14.29 23.83
N PHE A 170 16.98 14.14 24.43
CA PHE A 170 15.85 13.37 23.89
C PHE A 170 14.78 14.29 23.32
#